data_AF-R0L5F5-F1
#
_entry.id   AF-R0L5F5-F1
#
_cell.length_a   1.000
_cell.length_b   1.000
_cell.length_c   1.000
_cell.angle_alpha   90.00
_cell.angle_beta   90.00
_cell.angle_gamma   90.00
#
_symmetry.space_group_name_H-M   'P 1'
#
loop_
_entity.id
_entity.type
_entity.pdbx_description
1 polymer ?
#
loop_
_entity_poly.entity_id
_entity_poly.type
_entity_poly.pdbx_seq_one_letter_code
_entity_poly.pdbx_strand_id
1 'polypeptide(L)'
;QIYKEQLNTRIVLVAMETWASEDRIRMEEDSLETLNEFMKYRREAMPEQSDTVHLFSGRTFQSSRSGTAFVGGICSPGRGGGV
;
A
#
# COMPACT_ATOMS: atom_id res chain seq x y z
N GLN A 1 13.52 -9.72 -14.00
CA GLN A 1 13.08 -8.84 -12.89
C GLN A 1 12.53 -7.53 -13.48
N ILE A 2 11.20 -7.37 -13.52
CA ILE A 2 10.50 -6.35 -14.34
C ILE A 2 11.06 -4.92 -14.16
N TYR A 3 11.07 -4.39 -12.92
CA TYR A 3 11.48 -3.00 -12.67
C TYR A 3 12.96 -2.72 -12.99
N LYS A 4 13.84 -3.67 -12.69
CA LYS A 4 15.28 -3.53 -12.91
C LYS A 4 15.60 -3.51 -14.41
N GLU A 5 15.02 -4.43 -15.16
CA GLU A 5 15.36 -4.65 -16.57
C GLU A 5 14.71 -3.64 -17.51
N GLN A 6 13.49 -3.20 -17.20
CA GLN A 6 12.70 -2.36 -18.13
C GLN A 6 12.68 -0.89 -17.75
N LEU A 7 12.86 -0.56 -16.47
CA LEU A 7 12.64 0.80 -15.95
C LEU A 7 13.89 1.43 -15.30
N ASN A 8 15.01 0.69 -15.21
CA ASN A 8 16.19 1.11 -14.45
C ASN A 8 15.85 1.48 -12.98
N THR A 9 14.87 0.79 -12.39
CA THR A 9 14.39 1.03 -11.03
C THR A 9 14.56 -0.22 -10.18
N ARG A 10 14.97 -0.07 -8.91
CA ARG A 10 15.05 -1.17 -7.95
C ARG A 10 13.97 -1.01 -6.90
N ILE A 11 13.20 -2.07 -6.66
CA ILE A 11 12.32 -2.16 -5.50
C ILE A 11 13.11 -2.83 -4.39
N VAL A 12 13.30 -2.13 -3.28
CA VAL A 12 14.01 -2.61 -2.09
C VAL A 12 13.06 -2.55 -0.91
N LEU A 13 12.91 -3.67 -0.19
CA LEU A 13 12.13 -3.72 1.03
C LEU A 13 12.94 -3.12 2.18
N VAL A 14 12.46 -2.02 2.76
CA VAL A 14 13.15 -1.32 3.87
C VAL A 14 12.47 -1.55 5.22
N ALA A 15 11.19 -1.87 5.23
CA ALA A 15 10.40 -2.17 6.43
C ALA A 15 9.21 -3.07 6.07
N MET A 16 8.72 -3.83 7.04
CA MET A 16 7.53 -4.67 6.92
C MET A 16 6.94 -4.87 8.31
N GLU A 17 5.62 -4.80 8.41
CA GLU A 17 4.87 -5.21 9.59
C GLU A 17 3.80 -6.24 9.22
N THR A 18 3.29 -6.95 10.23
CA THR A 18 2.21 -7.92 10.06
C THR A 18 1.20 -7.74 11.17
N TRP A 19 -0.08 -7.57 10.80
CA TRP A 19 -1.18 -7.44 11.73
C TRP A 19 -1.64 -8.82 12.22
N ALA A 20 -0.91 -9.35 13.21
CA ALA A 20 -1.08 -10.73 13.67
C ALA A 20 -2.38 -11.00 14.46
N SER A 21 -2.95 -9.97 15.10
CA SER A 21 -4.14 -10.11 15.95
C SER A 21 -5.42 -9.75 15.21
N GLU A 22 -5.45 -8.57 14.59
CA GLU A 22 -6.62 -8.03 13.89
C GLU A 22 -6.20 -6.94 12.90
N ASP A 23 -7.07 -6.64 11.94
CA ASP A 23 -6.86 -5.57 10.97
C ASP A 23 -6.78 -4.20 11.70
N ARG A 24 -5.74 -3.41 11.41
CA ARG A 24 -5.56 -2.06 11.99
C ARG A 24 -6.41 -0.99 11.32
N ILE A 25 -6.98 -1.32 10.18
CA ILE A 25 -7.91 -0.48 9.43
C ILE A 25 -9.20 -1.24 9.18
N ARG A 26 -10.26 -0.50 8.89
CA ARG A 26 -11.48 -1.11 8.37
C ARG A 26 -11.24 -1.52 6.91
N MET A 27 -11.28 -2.84 6.67
CA MET A 27 -11.19 -3.39 5.31
C MET A 27 -12.56 -3.31 4.63
N GLU A 28 -12.60 -2.70 3.45
CA GLU A 28 -13.83 -2.56 2.64
C GLU A 28 -13.80 -3.50 1.43
N GLU A 29 -14.96 -3.72 0.80
CA GLU A 29 -15.06 -4.51 -0.43
C GLU A 29 -14.48 -3.76 -1.64
N ASP A 30 -14.55 -2.42 -1.61
CA ASP A 30 -13.92 -1.53 -2.59
C ASP A 30 -12.44 -1.28 -2.21
N SER A 31 -11.54 -1.52 -3.16
CA SER A 31 -10.10 -1.33 -2.98
C SER A 31 -9.69 0.13 -2.82
N LEU A 32 -10.41 1.08 -3.42
CA LEU A 32 -10.16 2.50 -3.27
C LEU A 32 -10.53 2.99 -1.87
N GLU A 33 -11.64 2.50 -1.31
CA GLU A 33 -12.01 2.80 0.07
C GLU A 33 -10.99 2.23 1.06
N THR A 34 -10.56 0.97 0.86
CA THR A 34 -9.50 0.35 1.66
C THR A 34 -8.17 1.12 1.54
N LEU A 35 -7.79 1.57 0.33
CA LEU A 35 -6.60 2.39 0.13
C LEU A 35 -6.67 3.71 0.91
N ASN A 36 -7.84 4.36 0.95
CA ASN A 36 -8.03 5.61 1.68
C ASN A 36 -7.85 5.40 3.19
N GLU A 37 -8.41 4.33 3.75
CA GLU A 37 -8.22 3.99 5.16
C GLU A 37 -6.76 3.62 5.46
N PHE A 38 -6.11 2.86 4.58
CA PHE A 38 -4.70 2.51 4.74
C PHE A 38 -3.76 3.72 4.76
N MET A 39 -4.00 4.70 3.89
CA MET A 39 -3.18 5.93 3.86
C MET A 39 -3.47 6.88 5.02
N LYS A 40 -4.63 6.79 5.69
CA LYS A 40 -4.85 7.43 6.99
C LYS A 40 -3.99 6.77 8.06
N TYR A 41 -4.03 5.44 8.15
CA TYR A 41 -3.22 4.67 9.08
C TYR A 41 -1.71 4.94 8.93
N ARG A 42 -1.19 4.95 7.69
CA ARG A 42 0.22 5.30 7.42
C ARG A 42 0.63 6.63 8.07
N ARG A 43 -0.21 7.65 7.99
CA ARG A 43 0.12 8.99 8.52
C ARG A 43 0.11 9.05 10.05
N GLU A 44 -0.66 8.19 10.70
CA GLU A 44 -0.90 8.24 12.13
C GLU A 44 -0.03 7.25 12.92
N ALA A 45 0.30 6.10 12.32
CA ALA A 45 0.79 4.94 13.07
C ALA A 45 2.08 4.31 12.52
N MET A 46 2.56 4.68 11.33
CA MET A 46 3.79 4.11 10.75
C MET A 46 4.99 5.06 10.92
N PRO A 47 5.93 4.77 11.83
CA PRO A 47 7.11 5.62 12.04
C PRO A 47 8.21 5.41 11.01
N GLU A 48 8.23 4.29 10.27
CA GLU A 48 9.29 3.95 9.34
C GLU A 48 9.27 4.83 8.08
N GLN A 49 10.45 5.32 7.69
CA GLN A 49 10.58 6.12 6.47
C GLN A 49 10.64 5.20 5.23
N SER A 50 9.80 5.50 4.25
CA SER A 50 9.80 4.83 2.94
C SER A 50 9.25 5.74 1.83
N ASP A 51 9.70 5.50 0.60
CA ASP A 51 9.20 6.22 -0.59
C ASP A 51 7.73 5.88 -0.89
N THR A 52 7.32 4.64 -0.58
CA THR A 52 5.95 4.11 -0.73
C THR A 52 5.67 3.01 0.30
N VAL A 53 4.40 2.81 0.63
CA VAL A 53 3.93 1.71 1.50
C VAL A 53 2.79 0.97 0.79
N HIS A 54 2.88 -0.36 0.69
CA HIS A 54 1.82 -1.18 0.10
C HIS A 54 1.25 -2.15 1.14
N LEU A 55 -0.09 -2.25 1.19
CA LEU A 55 -0.80 -3.23 2.00
C LEU A 55 -0.96 -4.53 1.20
N PHE A 56 -0.58 -5.66 1.78
CA PHE A 56 -0.86 -6.98 1.19
C PHE A 56 -2.09 -7.56 1.88
N SER A 57 -3.21 -7.56 1.16
CA SER A 57 -4.49 -8.11 1.65
C SER A 57 -4.65 -9.57 1.25
N GLY A 58 -5.10 -10.40 2.20
CA GLY A 58 -5.58 -11.76 1.91
C GLY A 58 -7.03 -11.81 1.40
N ARG A 59 -7.72 -10.67 1.30
CA ARG A 59 -9.11 -10.57 0.85
C ARG A 59 -9.17 -10.25 -0.65
N THR A 60 -10.22 -10.73 -1.31
CA THR A 60 -10.52 -10.38 -2.70
C THR A 60 -11.44 -9.17 -2.76
N PHE A 61 -11.02 -8.11 -3.45
CA PHE A 61 -11.86 -6.92 -3.67
C PHE A 61 -12.94 -7.18 -4.72
N GLN A 62 -14.08 -6.50 -4.59
CA GLN A 62 -15.18 -6.56 -5.56
C GLN A 62 -14.88 -5.65 -6.76
N SER A 63 -13.79 -5.94 -7.48
CA SER A 63 -13.41 -5.19 -8.67
C SER A 63 -12.76 -6.09 -9.72
N SER A 64 -12.72 -5.66 -10.97
CA SER A 64 -11.97 -6.35 -12.04
C SER A 64 -10.44 -6.24 -11.87
N ARG A 65 -9.99 -5.40 -10.93
CA ARG A 65 -8.58 -5.17 -10.59
C ARG A 65 -8.27 -5.88 -9.28
N SER A 66 -7.07 -6.44 -9.19
CA SER A 66 -6.59 -7.09 -7.97
C SER A 66 -6.16 -6.10 -6.87
N GLY A 67 -6.03 -4.81 -7.19
CA GLY A 67 -5.53 -3.80 -6.27
C GLY A 67 -5.64 -2.37 -6.84
N THR A 68 -5.34 -1.37 -6.02
CA THR A 68 -5.42 0.05 -6.35
C THR A 68 -4.28 0.84 -5.71
N ALA A 69 -3.76 1.84 -6.44
CA ALA A 69 -2.75 2.76 -5.95
C ALA A 69 -2.98 4.17 -6.51
N PHE A 70 -2.50 5.20 -5.83
CA PHE A 70 -2.58 6.57 -6.34
C PHE A 70 -1.56 6.79 -7.46
N VAL A 71 -2.02 7.27 -8.62
CA VAL A 71 -1.14 7.68 -9.71
C VAL A 71 -0.26 8.84 -9.26
N GLY A 72 1.05 8.73 -9.51
CA GLY A 72 2.04 9.75 -9.13
C GLY A 72 2.20 9.92 -7.61
N GLY A 73 1.84 8.91 -6.82
CA GLY A 73 1.80 9.01 -5.36
C GLY A 73 3.15 8.90 -4.65
N ILE A 74 4.17 8.33 -5.28
CA ILE A 74 5.47 8.06 -4.64
C ILE A 74 6.07 9.33 -4.01
N CYS A 75 6.75 9.18 -2.87
CA CYS A 75 7.28 10.26 -2.04
C CYS A 75 6.22 11.14 -1.34
N SER A 76 4.93 10.93 -1.57
CA SER A 76 3.86 11.65 -0.85
C SER A 76 3.49 10.93 0.46
N PRO A 77 3.43 11.63 1.60
CA PRO A 77 2.97 11.04 2.87
C PRO A 77 1.52 10.53 2.81
N GLY A 78 0.65 11.20 2.05
CA GLY A 78 -0.77 10.87 1.96
C GLY A 78 -1.17 10.06 0.72
N ARG A 79 -0.27 9.91 -0.26
CA ARG A 79 -0.57 9.23 -1.53
C ARG A 79 0.43 8.17 -1.96
N GLY A 80 1.58 8.05 -1.30
CA GLY A 80 2.62 7.07 -1.63
C GLY A 80 2.26 5.68 -1.16
N GLY A 81 1.29 5.05 -1.81
CA GLY A 81 0.89 3.70 -1.44
C GLY A 81 -0.17 3.07 -2.33
N GLY A 82 -0.48 1.83 -1.98
CA GLY A 82 -1.37 0.95 -2.71
C GLY A 82 -1.84 -0.21 -1.83
N VAL A 83 -2.90 -0.87 -2.27
CA VAL A 83 -3.44 -2.11 -1.68
C VAL A 83 -3.74 -3.12 -2.78
#